data_AF-A0A0G1Z4L8-F1
#
_entry.id   AF-A0A0G1Z4L8-F1
#
_cell.length_a   1.000
_cell.length_b   1.000
_cell.length_c   1.000
_cell.angle_alpha   90.00
_cell.angle_beta   90.00
_cell.angle_gamma   90.00
#
_symmetry.space_group_name_H-M   'P 1'
#
loop_
_entity.id
_entity.type
_entity.pdbx_description
1 polymer ?
#
loop_
_entity_poly.entity_id
_entity_poly.type
_entity_poly.pdbx_seq_one_letter_code
_entity_poly.pdbx_strand_id
1 'polypeptide(L)'
;GEETSAAVSPKNVTTVSELESYARATVRSDALVDSMNFTDQRVEVKYREEGQLLALIPITYTVSVTAKADGTVEVKYPWYSIVTVNRKDDIESRAKVAVDNALRARMVGVVRAEGQAQESFSAAEAADVAAQIHAVLQASSAETGD
;
A
#
# COMPACT_ATOMS: atom_id res chain seq x y z
N GLY A 1 14.24 -29.29 -11.89
CA GLY A 1 12.79 -29.08 -11.72
C GLY A 1 12.63 -27.70 -11.14
N GLU A 2 12.77 -26.70 -11.99
CA GLU A 2 12.69 -25.30 -11.60
C GLU A 2 11.22 -24.90 -11.55
N GLU A 3 10.66 -24.86 -10.35
CA GLU A 3 9.43 -24.12 -10.11
C GLU A 3 9.80 -22.64 -10.09
N THR A 4 9.73 -22.01 -11.26
CA THR A 4 9.76 -20.56 -11.40
C THR A 4 8.69 -19.98 -10.49
N SER A 5 9.12 -19.45 -9.35
CA SER A 5 8.35 -18.60 -8.46
C SER A 5 8.00 -17.33 -9.24
N ALA A 6 7.00 -17.42 -10.11
CA ALA A 6 6.44 -16.27 -10.80
C ALA A 6 5.87 -15.38 -9.71
N ALA A 7 6.61 -14.32 -9.36
CA ALA A 7 6.06 -13.21 -8.61
C ALA A 7 4.80 -12.77 -9.37
N VAL A 8 3.63 -13.03 -8.78
CA VAL A 8 2.34 -12.67 -9.40
C VAL A 8 2.39 -11.15 -9.52
N SER A 9 2.63 -10.65 -10.73
CA SER A 9 2.69 -9.21 -10.95
C SER A 9 1.29 -8.64 -10.73
N PRO A 10 1.13 -7.45 -10.12
CA PRO A 10 -0.19 -6.85 -9.91
C PRO A 10 -0.98 -6.70 -11.22
N LYS A 11 -0.27 -6.52 -12.34
CA LYS A 11 -0.83 -6.46 -13.71
C LYS A 11 -1.49 -7.73 -14.21
N ASN A 12 -1.23 -8.87 -13.57
CA ASN A 12 -1.77 -10.17 -13.96
C ASN A 12 -2.91 -10.62 -13.03
N VAL A 13 -3.26 -9.83 -12.02
CA VAL A 13 -4.35 -10.17 -11.09
C VAL A 13 -5.69 -9.83 -11.74
N THR A 14 -6.53 -10.84 -11.95
CA THR A 14 -7.89 -10.65 -12.48
C THR A 14 -8.97 -11.17 -11.54
N THR A 15 -8.60 -12.12 -10.66
CA THR A 15 -9.50 -12.77 -9.72
C THR A 15 -9.07 -12.57 -8.26
N VAL A 16 -9.99 -12.78 -7.33
CA VAL A 16 -9.72 -12.69 -5.88
C VAL A 16 -8.64 -13.70 -5.45
N SER A 17 -8.64 -14.91 -6.00
CA SER A 17 -7.63 -15.93 -5.66
C SER A 17 -6.21 -15.52 -6.11
N GLU A 18 -6.10 -14.85 -7.25
CA GLU A 18 -4.85 -14.26 -7.72
C GLU A 18 -4.42 -13.08 -6.83
N LEU A 19 -5.36 -12.27 -6.35
CA LEU A 19 -5.09 -11.17 -5.42
C LEU A 19 -4.52 -11.68 -4.10
N GLU A 20 -5.10 -12.74 -3.52
CA GLU A 20 -4.57 -13.38 -2.31
C GLU A 20 -3.18 -13.98 -2.54
N SER A 21 -2.95 -14.54 -3.73
CA SER A 21 -1.66 -15.11 -4.10
C SER A 21 -0.59 -14.04 -4.30
N TYR A 22 -0.95 -12.91 -4.91
CA TYR A 22 -0.13 -11.69 -4.96
C TYR A 22 0.22 -11.22 -3.55
N ALA A 23 -0.78 -11.04 -2.68
CA ALA A 23 -0.58 -10.59 -1.31
C ALA A 23 0.43 -11.48 -0.55
N ARG A 24 0.23 -12.80 -0.60
CA ARG A 24 1.13 -13.78 0.04
C ARG A 24 2.53 -13.76 -0.56
N ALA A 25 2.65 -13.63 -1.88
CA ALA A 25 3.94 -13.55 -2.55
C ALA A 25 4.70 -12.28 -2.12
N THR A 26 4.02 -11.13 -2.05
CA THR A 26 4.63 -9.86 -1.64
C THR A 26 5.06 -9.89 -0.18
N VAL A 27 4.20 -10.35 0.74
CA VAL A 27 4.56 -10.52 2.17
C VAL A 27 5.74 -11.48 2.36
N ARG A 28 5.86 -12.53 1.54
CA ARG A 28 7.00 -13.45 1.60
C ARG A 28 8.29 -12.83 1.02
N SER A 29 8.17 -11.98 0.01
CA SER A 29 9.31 -11.43 -0.73
C SER A 29 9.90 -10.18 -0.09
N ASP A 30 9.07 -9.38 0.60
CA ASP A 30 9.49 -8.19 1.32
C ASP A 30 9.22 -8.37 2.83
N ALA A 31 10.30 -8.57 3.59
CA ALA A 31 10.22 -8.79 5.03
C ALA A 31 9.67 -7.58 5.81
N LEU A 32 9.69 -6.38 5.23
CA LEU A 32 9.14 -5.19 5.86
C LEU A 32 7.61 -5.12 5.69
N VAL A 33 7.03 -5.80 4.70
CA VAL A 33 5.57 -5.92 4.60
C VAL A 33 5.07 -6.86 5.71
N ASP A 34 4.31 -6.31 6.65
CA ASP A 34 3.67 -7.08 7.73
C ASP A 34 2.44 -7.83 7.20
N SER A 35 1.55 -7.13 6.48
CA SER A 35 0.36 -7.73 5.90
C SER A 35 -0.24 -6.88 4.77
N MET A 36 -0.95 -7.54 3.87
CA MET A 36 -1.82 -6.91 2.87
C MET A 36 -3.21 -7.50 2.98
N ASN A 37 -4.19 -6.66 3.32
CA ASN A 37 -5.58 -7.07 3.51
C ASN A 37 -6.48 -6.38 2.49
N PHE A 38 -7.42 -7.15 1.94
CA PHE A 38 -8.31 -6.71 0.88
C PHE A 38 -9.76 -6.98 1.26
N THR A 39 -10.61 -5.99 1.05
CA THR A 39 -12.06 -6.21 0.92
C THR A 39 -12.52 -5.53 -0.36
N ASP A 40 -13.78 -5.71 -0.73
CA ASP A 40 -14.36 -4.99 -1.85
C ASP A 40 -14.26 -3.47 -1.67
N GLN A 41 -14.27 -2.94 -0.45
CA GLN A 41 -14.25 -1.49 -0.20
C GLN A 41 -12.90 -0.90 0.19
N ARG A 42 -11.91 -1.73 0.56
CA ARG A 42 -10.63 -1.27 1.11
C ARG A 42 -9.44 -2.13 0.72
N VAL A 43 -8.31 -1.46 0.56
CA VAL A 43 -6.98 -2.04 0.46
C VAL A 43 -6.17 -1.52 1.65
N GLU A 44 -5.66 -2.42 2.49
CA GLU A 44 -4.81 -2.10 3.63
C GLU A 44 -3.44 -2.74 3.45
N VAL A 45 -2.38 -1.94 3.54
CA VAL A 45 -0.99 -2.42 3.57
C VAL A 45 -0.37 -1.98 4.89
N LYS A 46 0.14 -2.96 5.64
CA LYS A 46 0.92 -2.74 6.86
C LYS A 46 2.39 -2.96 6.57
N TYR A 47 3.21 -2.00 6.97
CA TYR A 47 4.63 -1.97 6.62
C TYR A 47 5.45 -1.57 7.85
N ARG A 48 6.53 -2.31 8.09
CA ARG A 48 7.48 -2.05 9.16
C ARG A 48 8.49 -1.03 8.68
N GLU A 49 8.52 0.09 9.38
CA GLU A 49 9.49 1.16 9.19
C GLU A 49 10.47 1.18 10.36
N GLU A 50 11.69 1.58 10.06
CA GLU A 50 12.70 1.92 11.06
C GLU A 50 12.67 3.42 11.33
N GLY A 51 12.93 3.81 12.57
CA GLY A 51 13.07 5.21 12.94
C GLY A 51 13.86 5.38 14.22
N GLN A 52 14.01 6.63 14.66
CA GLN A 52 14.79 6.95 15.85
C GLN A 52 13.94 7.71 16.87
N LEU A 53 13.77 7.13 18.06
CA LEU A 53 13.23 7.83 19.20
C LEU A 53 14.26 8.85 19.69
N LEU A 54 13.84 10.12 19.76
CA LEU A 54 14.68 11.22 20.22
C LEU A 54 16.05 11.30 19.49
N ALA A 55 16.10 10.87 18.22
CA ALA A 55 17.30 10.78 17.40
C ALA A 55 18.43 9.87 17.95
N LEU A 56 18.14 9.00 18.93
CA LEU A 56 19.18 8.25 19.66
C LEU A 56 18.90 6.75 19.74
N ILE A 57 17.63 6.36 19.86
CA ILE A 57 17.26 4.96 20.09
C ILE A 57 16.58 4.42 18.84
N PRO A 58 17.21 3.47 18.10
CA PRO A 58 16.57 2.86 16.95
C PRO A 58 15.35 2.06 17.40
N ILE A 59 14.25 2.25 16.68
CA ILE A 59 13.02 1.51 16.88
C ILE A 59 12.47 1.03 15.56
N THR A 60 11.68 -0.04 15.62
CA THR A 60 10.84 -0.49 14.52
C THR A 60 9.40 -0.24 14.89
N TYR A 61 8.61 0.25 13.95
CA TYR A 61 7.18 0.48 14.14
C TYR A 61 6.42 0.14 12.86
N THR A 62 5.13 -0.16 12.99
CA THR A 62 4.29 -0.53 11.84
C THR A 62 3.42 0.63 11.41
N VAL A 63 3.57 1.07 10.17
CA VAL A 63 2.67 2.01 9.49
C VAL A 63 1.57 1.24 8.79
N SER A 64 0.33 1.72 8.87
CA SER A 64 -0.80 1.14 8.17
C SER A 64 -1.36 2.17 7.19
N VAL A 65 -1.32 1.86 5.90
CA VAL A 65 -1.93 2.69 4.84
C VAL A 65 -3.18 1.99 4.35
N THR A 66 -4.32 2.67 4.46
CA THR A 66 -5.62 2.19 3.99
C THR A 66 -6.13 3.07 2.87
N ALA A 67 -6.36 2.48 1.69
CA ALA A 67 -7.07 3.12 0.60
C ALA A 67 -8.49 2.57 0.51
N LYS A 68 -9.47 3.45 0.36
CA LYS A 68 -10.88 3.10 0.17
C LYS A 68 -11.31 3.33 -1.27
N ALA A 69 -12.32 2.58 -1.73
CA ALA A 69 -12.82 2.65 -3.11
C ALA A 69 -13.35 4.05 -3.50
N ASP A 70 -13.81 4.81 -2.50
CA ASP A 70 -14.28 6.19 -2.60
C ASP A 70 -13.16 7.23 -2.81
N GLY A 71 -11.89 6.81 -2.76
CA GLY A 71 -10.72 7.68 -2.92
C GLY A 71 -10.14 8.21 -1.61
N THR A 72 -10.72 7.86 -0.45
CA THR A 72 -10.16 8.21 0.85
C THR A 72 -8.89 7.40 1.11
N VAL A 73 -7.82 8.08 1.51
CA VAL A 73 -6.58 7.47 1.97
C VAL A 73 -6.36 7.82 3.43
N GLU A 74 -6.13 6.81 4.25
CA GLU A 74 -5.86 6.96 5.69
C GLU A 74 -4.50 6.34 6.01
N VAL A 75 -3.61 7.13 6.61
CA VAL A 75 -2.31 6.65 7.08
C VAL A 75 -2.31 6.68 8.61
N LYS A 76 -2.12 5.51 9.21
CA LYS A 76 -2.10 5.31 10.66
C LYS A 76 -0.70 4.99 11.14
N TYR A 77 -0.27 5.75 12.14
CA TYR A 77 0.97 5.53 12.88
C TYR A 77 0.65 5.12 14.33
N PRO A 78 1.51 4.34 14.98
CA PRO A 78 1.38 4.07 16.40
C PRO A 78 1.56 5.37 17.20
N TRP A 79 0.87 5.48 18.34
CA TRP A 79 0.83 6.68 19.18
C TRP A 79 2.22 7.18 19.62
N TYR A 80 3.16 6.28 19.84
CA TYR A 80 4.53 6.61 20.24
C TYR A 80 5.38 7.19 19.10
N SER A 81 4.86 7.23 17.87
CA SER A 81 5.59 7.81 16.73
C SER A 81 5.78 9.32 16.83
N ILE A 82 5.03 10.02 17.70
CA ILE A 82 5.10 11.49 17.87
C ILE A 82 6.49 11.93 18.34
N VAL A 83 7.18 11.09 19.11
CA VAL A 83 8.54 11.34 19.63
C VAL A 83 9.64 10.78 18.72
N THR A 84 9.28 10.31 17.53
CA THR A 84 10.18 9.77 16.52
C THR A 84 10.41 10.80 15.41
N VAL A 85 11.67 11.00 15.03
CA VAL A 85 12.03 11.86 13.88
C VAL A 85 11.64 11.11 12.60
N ASN A 86 10.43 11.33 12.09
CA ASN A 86 9.91 10.63 10.91
C ASN A 86 9.22 11.60 9.94
N ARG A 87 9.21 11.26 8.65
CA ARG A 87 8.54 12.02 7.59
C ARG A 87 7.07 11.62 7.41
N LYS A 88 6.26 11.72 8.47
CA LYS A 88 4.84 11.30 8.43
C LYS A 88 4.06 11.98 7.29
N ASP A 89 4.25 13.29 7.16
CA ASP A 89 3.64 14.11 6.10
C ASP A 89 4.08 13.68 4.69
N ASP A 90 5.31 13.18 4.52
CA ASP A 90 5.82 12.76 3.21
C ASP A 90 5.16 11.45 2.75
N ILE A 91 5.15 10.43 3.62
CA ILE A 91 4.48 9.15 3.34
C ILE A 91 2.99 9.38 3.08
N GLU A 92 2.33 10.22 3.89
CA GLU A 92 0.91 10.54 3.71
C GLU A 92 0.65 11.21 2.36
N SER A 93 1.41 12.25 2.04
CA SER A 93 1.29 12.98 0.77
C SER A 93 1.52 12.06 -0.43
N ARG A 94 2.61 11.28 -0.40
CA ARG A 94 2.98 10.35 -1.49
C ARG A 94 1.99 9.22 -1.64
N ALA A 95 1.53 8.62 -0.53
CA ALA A 95 0.51 7.58 -0.57
C ALA A 95 -0.80 8.12 -1.17
N LYS A 96 -1.22 9.31 -0.75
CA LYS A 96 -2.41 9.96 -1.31
C LYS A 96 -2.28 10.21 -2.81
N VAL A 97 -1.15 10.74 -3.26
CA VAL A 97 -0.89 10.99 -4.69
C VAL A 97 -0.85 9.68 -5.48
N ALA A 98 -0.15 8.66 -4.97
CA ALA A 98 0.00 7.38 -5.67
C ALA A 98 -1.34 6.65 -5.80
N VAL A 99 -2.15 6.63 -4.74
CA VAL A 99 -3.50 6.05 -4.76
C VAL A 99 -4.42 6.87 -5.68
N ASP A 100 -4.42 8.20 -5.59
CA ASP A 100 -5.23 9.05 -6.47
C ASP A 100 -4.90 8.80 -7.95
N ASN A 101 -3.62 8.66 -8.29
CA ASN A 101 -3.17 8.32 -9.64
C ASN A 101 -3.66 6.94 -10.10
N ALA A 102 -3.55 5.90 -9.26
CA ALA A 102 -4.09 4.56 -9.55
C ALA A 102 -5.61 4.61 -9.78
N LEU A 103 -6.32 5.35 -8.93
CA LEU A 103 -7.77 5.50 -9.03
C LEU A 103 -8.20 6.36 -10.23
N ARG A 104 -7.39 7.32 -10.69
CA ARG A 104 -7.66 8.08 -11.90
C ARG A 104 -7.42 7.26 -13.16
N ALA A 105 -6.37 6.45 -13.18
CA ALA A 105 -6.10 5.53 -14.29
C ALA A 105 -7.29 4.60 -14.55
N ARG A 106 -8.03 4.20 -13.50
CA ARG A 106 -9.28 3.42 -13.59
C ARG A 106 -10.41 4.14 -14.34
N MET A 107 -10.42 5.47 -14.37
CA MET A 107 -11.48 6.26 -15.01
C MET A 107 -11.27 6.42 -16.52
N VAL A 108 -10.08 6.13 -17.03
CA VAL A 108 -9.72 6.32 -18.46
C VAL A 108 -10.47 5.34 -19.40
N GLY A 109 -11.27 4.41 -18.87
CA GLY A 109 -12.08 3.47 -19.67
C GLY A 109 -13.54 3.32 -19.24
N VAL A 110 -14.02 4.07 -18.24
CA VAL A 110 -15.38 3.93 -17.69
C VAL A 110 -16.08 5.28 -17.76
N VAL A 111 -17.07 5.43 -18.66
CA VAL A 111 -17.96 6.58 -18.67
C VAL A 111 -18.84 6.49 -17.41
N ARG A 112 -18.43 7.15 -16.34
CA ARG A 112 -19.23 7.29 -15.11
C ARG A 112 -19.92 8.65 -15.13
N ALA A 113 -21.20 8.69 -14.75
CA ALA A 113 -21.89 9.94 -14.52
C ALA A 113 -21.22 10.69 -13.35
N GLU A 114 -21.03 12.01 -13.50
CA GLU A 114 -20.51 12.86 -12.44
C GLU A 114 -21.37 12.68 -11.17
N GLY A 115 -20.76 12.19 -10.08
CA GLY A 115 -21.41 12.06 -8.77
C GLY A 115 -21.62 10.63 -8.24
N GLN A 116 -21.33 9.57 -8.99
CA GLN A 116 -21.34 8.20 -8.45
C GLN A 116 -19.92 7.77 -8.03
N ALA A 117 -19.63 7.87 -6.73
CA ALA A 117 -18.42 7.27 -6.16
C ALA A 117 -18.47 5.75 -6.36
N GLN A 118 -17.38 5.17 -6.85
CA GLN A 118 -17.23 3.73 -6.94
C GLN A 118 -17.18 3.16 -5.52
N GLU A 119 -18.14 2.30 -5.17
CA GLU A 119 -18.25 1.75 -3.81
C GLU A 119 -17.36 0.51 -3.58
N SER A 120 -16.79 -0.07 -4.65
CA SER A 120 -15.96 -1.26 -4.57
C SER A 120 -14.82 -1.37 -5.61
N PHE A 121 -13.77 -2.09 -5.23
CA PHE A 121 -12.62 -2.49 -6.01
C PHE A 121 -12.88 -3.83 -6.72
N SER A 122 -12.47 -3.91 -7.99
CA SER A 122 -12.14 -5.19 -8.60
C SER A 122 -10.80 -5.73 -8.07
N ALA A 123 -10.54 -7.02 -8.28
CA ALA A 123 -9.27 -7.64 -7.86
C ALA A 123 -8.04 -6.97 -8.51
N ALA A 124 -8.15 -6.60 -9.79
CA ALA A 124 -7.09 -5.90 -10.51
C ALA A 124 -6.82 -4.51 -9.92
N GLU A 125 -7.87 -3.73 -9.64
CA GLU A 125 -7.74 -2.40 -9.03
C GLU A 125 -7.16 -2.50 -7.62
N ALA A 126 -7.60 -3.48 -6.83
CA ALA A 126 -7.06 -3.71 -5.50
C ALA A 126 -5.57 -4.06 -5.53
N ALA A 127 -5.13 -4.88 -6.49
CA ALA A 127 -3.73 -5.24 -6.69
C ALA A 127 -2.87 -4.03 -7.10
N ASP A 128 -3.37 -3.20 -8.02
CA ASP A 128 -2.66 -1.99 -8.48
C ASP A 128 -2.51 -0.96 -7.34
N VAL A 129 -3.58 -0.69 -6.61
CA VAL A 129 -3.56 0.20 -5.43
C VAL A 129 -2.59 -0.32 -4.37
N ALA A 130 -2.61 -1.62 -4.05
CA ALA A 130 -1.65 -2.21 -3.11
C ALA A 130 -0.21 -2.09 -3.60
N ALA A 131 0.04 -2.27 -4.90
CA ALA A 131 1.37 -2.09 -5.49
C ALA A 131 1.87 -0.64 -5.37
N GLN A 132 1.00 0.35 -5.60
CA GLN A 132 1.34 1.76 -5.43
C GLN A 132 1.66 2.11 -3.97
N ILE A 133 0.83 1.63 -3.03
CA ILE A 133 1.07 1.83 -1.60
C ILE A 133 2.40 1.19 -1.18
N HIS A 134 2.63 -0.07 -1.60
CA HIS A 134 3.87 -0.78 -1.31
C HIS A 134 5.10 -0.05 -1.86
N ALA A 135 5.04 0.45 -3.09
CA ALA A 135 6.13 1.21 -3.70
C ALA A 135 6.44 2.51 -2.94
N VAL A 136 5.43 3.24 -2.47
CA VAL A 136 5.62 4.44 -1.64
C VAL A 136 6.33 4.09 -0.33
N LEU A 137 5.88 3.03 0.34
CA LEU A 137 6.44 2.61 1.62
C LEU A 137 7.88 2.11 1.47
N GLN A 138 8.15 1.27 0.46
CA GLN A 138 9.50 0.79 0.17
C GLN A 138 10.48 1.93 -0.14
N ALA A 139 10.03 2.95 -0.87
CA ALA A 139 10.86 4.12 -1.16
C ALA A 139 11.17 4.94 0.11
N SER A 140 10.19 5.10 1.00
CA SER A 140 10.40 5.76 2.31
C SER A 140 11.48 5.07 3.15
N SER A 141 11.48 3.74 3.19
CA SER A 141 12.47 2.97 3.96
C SER A 141 13.88 3.11 3.38
N ALA A 142 14.01 3.10 2.05
CA ALA A 142 15.31 3.24 1.38
C ALA A 142 15.97 4.60 1.65
N GLU A 143 15.18 5.66 1.84
CA GLU A 143 15.66 7.01 2.15
C GLU A 143 16.10 7.19 3.61
N THR A 144 15.87 6.22 4.48
CA THR A 144 16.22 6.25 5.91
C THR A 144 17.54 5.50 6.20
N GLY A 145 18.04 4.70 5.26
CA GLY A 145 19.25 3.90 5.39
C GLY A 145 20.55 4.54 4.90
N ASP A 146 20.54 5.82 4.51
CA ASP A 146 21.73 6.60 4.09
C ASP A 146 22.25 7.52 5.22
#